data_AF-A0A3B5KWG5-F1
#
_entry.id   AF-A0A3B5KWG5-F1
#
_cell.length_a   1.000
_cell.length_b   1.000
_cell.length_c   1.000
_cell.angle_alpha   90.00
_cell.angle_beta   90.00
_cell.angle_gamma   90.00
#
_symmetry.space_group_name_H-M   'P 1'
#
loop_
_entity.id
_entity.type
_entity.pdbx_description
1 polymer ?
#
loop_
_entity_poly.entity_id
_entity_poly.type
_entity_poly.pdbx_seq_one_letter_code
_entity_poly.pdbx_strand_id
1 'polypeptide(L)' 'MLLLDPEERVTAVESLSLPYFAVFREPAEETDAQPYDNSHEDKELTLDQWKRCAFTEILSFQRTMLDAKETPL' A
#
# COMPACT_ATOMS: atom_id res chain seq x y z
N MET A 1 1.43 17.67 10.84
CA MET A 1 2.55 16.78 10.45
C MET A 1 3.60 16.68 11.55
N LEU A 2 4.15 17.81 12.04
CA LEU A 2 5.10 17.83 13.16
C LEU A 2 4.40 18.19 14.49
N LEU A 3 3.55 17.29 14.97
CA LEU A 3 2.88 17.41 16.26
C LEU A 3 3.43 16.34 17.19
N LEU A 4 3.53 16.66 18.48
CA LEU A 4 4.02 15.74 19.50
C LEU A 4 3.03 14.59 19.72
N ASP A 5 1.74 14.90 19.73
CA ASP A 5 0.68 13.92 19.83
C ASP A 5 0.46 13.23 18.47
N PRO A 6 0.57 11.89 18.37
CA PRO A 6 0.26 11.14 17.16
C PRO A 6 -1.17 11.29 16.68
N GLU A 7 -2.14 11.37 17.59
CA GLU A 7 -3.56 11.38 17.26
C GLU A 7 -3.99 12.72 16.66
N GLU A 8 -3.22 13.79 16.92
CA GLU A 8 -3.45 15.10 16.33
C GLU A 8 -2.74 15.27 14.98
N ARG A 9 -1.92 14.31 14.53
CA ARG A 9 -1.21 14.42 13.25
C ARG A 9 -2.18 14.26 12.07
N VAL A 10 -2.12 15.24 11.17
CA VAL A 10 -2.75 15.16 9.84
C VAL A 10 -2.44 13.84 9.13
N THR A 11 -3.47 13.20 8.60
CA THR A 11 -3.36 11.97 7.82
C THR A 11 -2.85 12.23 6.39
N ALA A 12 -2.48 11.18 5.67
CA ALA A 12 -2.07 11.31 4.27
C ALA A 12 -3.19 11.91 3.40
N VAL A 13 -4.43 11.45 3.56
CA VAL A 13 -5.61 11.91 2.81
C VAL A 13 -5.92 13.39 3.07
N GLU A 14 -5.87 13.80 4.33
CA GLU A 14 -6.07 15.20 4.71
C GLU A 14 -4.93 16.08 4.22
N SER A 15 -3.69 15.59 4.27
CA SER A 15 -2.51 16.30 3.78
C SER A 15 -2.58 16.58 2.28
N LEU A 16 -3.05 15.63 1.48
CA LEU A 16 -3.26 15.82 0.04
C LEU A 16 -4.28 16.94 -0.26
N SER A 17 -5.17 17.25 0.69
CA SER A 17 -6.16 18.33 0.58
C SER A 17 -5.63 19.72 0.89
N LEU A 18 -4.37 19.84 1.33
CA LEU A 18 -3.78 21.14 1.63
C LEU A 18 -3.49 21.93 0.35
N PRO A 19 -3.61 23.28 0.40
CA PRO A 19 -3.37 24.15 -0.77
C PRO A 19 -2.00 23.96 -1.43
N TYR A 20 -1.02 23.46 -0.67
CA TYR A 20 0.32 23.16 -1.15
C TYR A 20 0.32 22.15 -2.31
N PHE A 21 -0.59 21.17 -2.31
CA PHE A 21 -0.69 20.15 -3.35
C PHE A 21 -1.70 20.50 -4.46
N ALA A 22 -2.39 21.64 -4.39
CA ALA A 22 -3.49 21.97 -5.30
C ALA A 22 -3.09 21.98 -6.80
N VAL A 23 -1.82 22.23 -7.11
CA VAL A 23 -1.30 22.24 -8.48
C VAL A 23 -1.03 20.83 -9.02
N PHE A 24 -0.85 19.85 -8.13
CA PHE A 24 -0.49 18.46 -8.48
C PHE A 24 -1.60 17.46 -8.17
N ARG A 25 -2.61 17.86 -7.40
CA ARG A 25 -3.64 16.94 -6.92
C ARG A 25 -4.66 16.64 -8.00
N GLU A 26 -4.80 15.36 -8.31
CA GLU A 26 -5.85 14.82 -9.17
C GLU A 26 -6.74 13.85 -8.36
N PRO A 27 -7.88 14.30 -7.81
CA PRO A 27 -8.71 13.46 -6.94
C PRO A 27 -9.26 12.19 -7.61
N ALA A 28 -9.29 12.15 -8.95
CA ALA A 28 -9.73 10.98 -9.71
C ALA A 28 -8.66 9.87 -9.76
N GLU A 29 -7.39 10.20 -9.54
CA GLU A 29 -6.28 9.23 -9.50
C GLU A 29 -6.02 8.69 -8.07
N GLU A 30 -6.59 9.34 -7.06
CA GLU A 30 -6.54 8.89 -5.67
C GLU A 30 -7.41 7.63 -5.52
N THR A 31 -6.76 6.50 -5.28
CA THR A 31 -7.41 5.19 -5.14
C THR A 31 -7.06 4.57 -3.80
N ASP A 32 -8.06 3.98 -3.14
CA ASP A 32 -7.83 3.17 -1.95
C ASP A 32 -7.32 1.78 -2.34
N ALA A 33 -6.38 1.28 -1.52
CA ALA A 33 -5.90 -0.08 -1.68
C ALA A 33 -6.99 -1.09 -1.30
N GLN A 34 -6.93 -2.28 -1.91
CA GLN A 34 -7.74 -3.40 -1.45
C GLN A 34 -7.28 -3.83 -0.05
N PRO A 35 -8.18 -4.40 0.78
CA PRO A 35 -7.80 -4.94 2.08
C PRO A 35 -6.65 -5.93 1.96
N TYR A 36 -5.60 -5.72 2.77
CA TYR A 36 -4.46 -6.62 2.83
C TYR A 36 -4.74 -7.78 3.80
N ASP A 37 -4.54 -9.02 3.35
CA ASP A 37 -4.60 -10.19 4.22
C ASP A 37 -3.28 -10.34 4.99
N ASN A 38 -3.28 -9.91 6.25
CA ASN A 38 -2.16 -10.02 7.16
C ASN A 38 -2.26 -11.24 8.11
N SER A 39 -3.11 -12.23 7.81
CA SER A 39 -3.36 -13.37 8.70
C SER A 39 -2.13 -14.24 8.98
N HIS A 40 -1.01 -14.00 8.30
CA HIS A 40 0.26 -14.67 8.51
C HIS A 40 1.10 -14.04 9.63
N GLU A 41 0.83 -12.79 10.02
CA GLU A 41 1.57 -12.07 11.06
C GLU A 41 1.36 -12.71 12.45
N ASP A 42 0.13 -13.18 12.71
CA ASP A 42 -0.23 -13.81 13.98
C ASP A 42 0.05 -15.33 14.03
N LYS A 43 0.59 -15.91 12.94
CA LYS A 43 0.83 -17.35 12.84
C LYS A 43 2.30 -17.70 13.11
N GLU A 44 2.53 -18.58 14.07
CA GLU A 44 3.84 -19.22 14.25
C GLU A 44 4.04 -20.34 13.21
N LEU A 45 4.64 -19.99 12.08
CA LEU A 45 4.99 -20.95 11.03
C LEU A 45 6.45 -21.40 11.14
N THR A 46 6.69 -22.68 10.90
CA THR A 46 8.04 -23.23 10.76
C THR A 46 8.73 -22.71 9.49
N LEU A 47 10.07 -22.81 9.45
CA LEU A 47 10.85 -22.41 8.28
C LEU A 47 10.41 -23.12 6.99
N ASP A 48 10.04 -24.40 7.05
CA ASP A 48 9.57 -25.14 5.87
C ASP A 48 8.22 -24.63 5.36
N GLN A 49 7.31 -24.28 6.28
CA GLN A 49 6.01 -23.69 5.93
C GLN A 49 6.18 -22.30 5.30
N TRP A 50 7.06 -21.46 5.84
CA TRP A 50 7.39 -20.16 5.24
C TRP A 50 7.95 -20.32 3.82
N LYS A 51 8.85 -21.29 3.60
CA LYS A 51 9.39 -21.59 2.27
C LYS A 51 8.29 -21.98 1.29
N ARG A 52 7.32 -22.80 1.72
CA ARG A 52 6.18 -23.20 0.89
C ARG A 52 5.31 -22.00 0.54
N CYS A 53 4.94 -21.17 1.51
CA CYS A 53 4.14 -19.96 1.26
C CYS A 53 4.83 -19.03 0.25
N ALA A 54 6.10 -18.71 0.48
CA ALA A 54 6.86 -17.86 -0.44
C ALA A 54 6.96 -18.46 -1.86
N PHE A 55 7.18 -19.77 -1.96
CA PHE A 55 7.23 -20.45 -3.24
C PHE A 55 5.87 -20.46 -3.95
N THR A 56 4.77 -20.64 -3.22
CA THR A 56 3.43 -20.52 -3.77
C THR A 56 3.18 -19.12 -4.33
N GLU A 57 3.54 -18.06 -3.61
CA GLU A 57 3.40 -16.67 -4.09
C GLU A 57 4.19 -16.41 -5.38
N ILE A 58 5.40 -16.95 -5.49
CA ILE A 58 6.20 -16.87 -6.73
C ILE A 58 5.46 -17.52 -7.90
N LEU A 59 4.83 -18.67 -7.69
CA LEU A 59 4.13 -19.40 -8.73
C LEU A 59 2.77 -18.79 -9.09
N SER A 60 2.07 -18.15 -8.14
CA SER A 60 0.79 -17.48 -8.36
C SER A 60 0.90 -16.06 -8.91
N PHE A 61 2.11 -15.51 -8.97
CA PHE A 61 2.35 -14.15 -9.45
C PHE A 61 1.88 -13.95 -10.91
N GLN A 62 1.05 -12.93 -11.13
CA GLN A 62 0.53 -12.56 -12.45
C GLN A 62 1.16 -11.25 -12.93
N ARG A 63 1.94 -11.32 -14.03
CA ARG A 63 2.72 -10.20 -14.57
C ARG A 63 1.88 -8.98 -14.97
N THR A 64 0.64 -9.20 -15.41
CA THR A 64 -0.24 -8.15 -15.97
C THR A 64 -0.62 -7.05 -14.97
N MET A 65 -0.46 -7.28 -13.66
CA MET A 65 -0.69 -6.26 -12.64
C MET A 65 0.31 -5.08 -12.69
N LEU A 66 1.49 -5.23 -13.33
CA LEU A 66 2.48 -4.14 -13.42
C LEU A 66 2.23 -3.17 -14.58
N ASP A 67 1.72 -3.64 -15.71
CA ASP A 67 1.63 -2.85 -16.95
C ASP A 67 0.49 -1.81 -16.94
N ALA A 68 -0.35 -1.77 -15.89
CA ALA A 68 -1.51 -0.87 -15.80
C ALA A 68 -1.22 0.49 -15.14
N LYS A 69 -0.01 0.72 -14.62
CA LYS A 69 0.40 1.98 -13.95
C LYS A 69 1.75 2.52 -14.42
N GLU A 70 2.11 2.32 -15.69
CA GLU A 70 3.18 3.11 -16.30
C GLU A 70 2.62 4.52 -16.56
N THR A 71 2.86 5.44 -15.62
CA THR A 71 2.61 6.87 -15.81
C THR A 71 3.54 7.37 -16.92
N PRO A 72 3.03 7.92 -18.04
CA PRO A 72 3.90 8.44 -19.08
C PRO A 72 4.77 9.59 -18.53
N LEU A 73 6.06 9.54 -18.88
CA LEU A 73 7.11 10.48 -18.46
C LEU A 73 6.84 11.93 -18.91
#